data_AF-B1X5P1-F1
#
_entry.id   AF-B1X5P1-F1
#
_cell.length_a   1.000
_cell.length_b   1.000
_cell.length_c   1.000
_cell.angle_alpha   90.00
_cell.angle_beta   90.00
_cell.angle_gamma   90.00
#
_symmetry.space_group_name_H-M   'P 1'
#
loop_
_entity.id
_entity.type
_entity.pdbx_description
1 polymer ?
#
loop_
_entity_poly.entity_id
_entity_poly.type
_entity_poly.pdbx_seq_one_letter_code
_entity_poly.pdbx_strand_id
1 'polypeptide(L)'
;MNEQFSDLSTSEEPYPSSFRAVAFTTFTTVFLAELGDKTQLATLLLSAQSGKPLQVFIGASLALISSSLVGVLLGRWLANILKPESIEKLAGMLMVGIGLWLGIQTSISLLNK
;
A
#
# COMPACT_ATOMS: atom_id res chain seq x y z
N MET A 1 -26.55 -26.81 -32.17
CA MET A 1 -25.96 -26.96 -30.83
C MET A 1 -25.02 -25.78 -30.56
N ASN A 2 -25.51 -24.53 -30.74
CA ASN A 2 -24.73 -23.28 -30.71
C ASN A 2 -25.45 -22.20 -29.87
N GLU A 3 -26.05 -22.57 -28.74
CA GLU A 3 -26.83 -21.62 -27.91
C GLU A 3 -26.44 -21.64 -26.42
N GLN A 4 -25.40 -22.39 -26.04
CA GLN A 4 -24.99 -22.55 -24.62
C GLN A 4 -23.79 -21.68 -24.21
N PHE A 5 -23.17 -20.93 -25.14
CA PHE A 5 -21.98 -20.10 -24.85
C PHE A 5 -22.28 -18.59 -24.84
N SER A 6 -23.55 -18.20 -24.80
CA SER A 6 -23.99 -16.79 -24.76
C SER A 6 -24.28 -16.26 -23.36
N ASP A 7 -24.18 -17.10 -22.31
CA ASP A 7 -24.52 -16.75 -20.93
C ASP A 7 -23.30 -16.61 -19.99
N LEU A 8 -22.08 -16.57 -20.54
CA LEU A 8 -21.00 -15.88 -19.84
C LEU A 8 -21.16 -14.38 -20.10
N SER A 9 -22.31 -13.86 -19.67
CA SER A 9 -22.50 -12.46 -19.36
C SER A 9 -21.44 -12.12 -18.31
N THR A 10 -20.27 -11.75 -18.83
CA THR A 10 -19.38 -10.78 -18.20
C THR A 10 -20.33 -9.68 -17.78
N SER A 11 -20.68 -9.67 -16.49
CA SER A 11 -21.31 -8.52 -15.88
C SER A 11 -20.30 -7.40 -16.10
N GLU A 12 -20.48 -6.67 -17.20
CA GLU A 12 -19.79 -5.43 -17.52
C GLU A 12 -20.11 -4.51 -16.34
N GLU A 13 -19.33 -4.66 -15.26
CA GLU A 13 -19.37 -3.85 -14.07
C GLU A 13 -19.29 -2.42 -14.57
N PRO A 14 -20.34 -1.60 -14.37
CA PRO A 14 -20.47 -0.33 -15.06
C PRO A 14 -19.28 0.55 -14.66
N TYR A 15 -18.34 0.73 -15.58
CA TYR A 15 -17.19 1.60 -15.37
C TYR A 15 -17.73 2.98 -15.00
N PRO A 16 -17.44 3.51 -13.79
CA PRO A 16 -17.94 4.81 -13.40
C PRO A 16 -17.34 5.87 -14.33
N SER A 17 -18.10 6.27 -15.35
CA SER A 17 -17.67 7.24 -16.37
C SER A 17 -17.60 8.67 -15.83
N SER A 18 -18.01 8.87 -14.58
CA SER A 18 -17.91 10.13 -13.86
C SER A 18 -16.59 10.22 -13.11
N PHE A 19 -15.75 11.19 -13.47
CA PHE A 19 -14.51 11.53 -12.75
C PHE A 19 -14.72 11.63 -11.23
N ARG A 20 -15.87 12.18 -10.81
CA ARG A 20 -16.26 12.28 -9.39
C ARG A 20 -16.44 10.92 -8.71
N ALA A 21 -17.02 9.95 -9.42
CA ALA A 21 -17.22 8.61 -8.90
C ALA A 21 -15.87 7.88 -8.76
N VAL A 22 -14.99 7.97 -9.77
CA VAL A 22 -13.62 7.43 -9.68
C VAL A 22 -12.83 8.09 -8.54
N ALA A 23 -12.87 9.42 -8.43
CA ALA A 23 -12.19 10.13 -7.35
C ALA A 23 -12.70 9.69 -5.97
N PHE A 24 -14.01 9.52 -5.81
CA PHE A 24 -14.60 9.12 -4.53
C PHE A 24 -14.30 7.66 -4.17
N THR A 25 -14.39 6.73 -5.13
CA THR A 25 -14.10 5.31 -4.89
C THR A 25 -12.62 5.10 -4.59
N THR A 26 -11.72 5.66 -5.42
CA THR A 26 -10.27 5.58 -5.17
C THR A 26 -9.89 6.25 -3.85
N PHE A 27 -10.43 7.44 -3.56
CA PHE A 27 -10.18 8.11 -2.28
C PHE A 27 -10.64 7.24 -1.12
N THR A 28 -11.88 6.72 -1.15
CA THR A 28 -12.43 5.92 -0.05
C THR A 28 -11.65 4.63 0.15
N THR A 29 -11.34 3.90 -0.92
CA THR A 29 -10.58 2.64 -0.84
C THR A 29 -9.17 2.88 -0.28
N VAL A 30 -8.44 3.87 -0.80
CA VAL A 30 -7.09 4.19 -0.34
C VAL A 30 -7.12 4.75 1.08
N PHE A 31 -8.06 5.65 1.38
CA PHE A 31 -8.22 6.24 2.71
C PHE A 31 -8.48 5.15 3.76
N LEU A 32 -9.37 4.20 3.48
CA LEU A 32 -9.63 3.07 4.40
C LEU A 32 -8.42 2.14 4.52
N ALA A 33 -7.70 1.88 3.44
CA ALA A 33 -6.51 1.02 3.45
C ALA A 33 -5.35 1.65 4.26
N GLU A 34 -5.23 2.97 4.23
CA GLU A 34 -4.15 3.74 4.88
C GLU A 34 -4.55 4.32 6.24
N LEU A 35 -5.82 4.22 6.65
CA LEU A 35 -6.33 4.81 7.89
C LEU A 35 -5.69 4.13 9.11
N GLY A 36 -4.96 4.91 9.90
CA GLY A 36 -4.33 4.39 11.11
C GLY A 36 -3.02 3.64 10.85
N ASP A 37 -2.38 3.88 9.70
CA ASP A 37 -1.00 3.43 9.49
C ASP A 37 -0.08 3.95 10.61
N LYS A 38 0.95 3.17 10.93
CA LYS A 38 1.93 3.46 11.97
C LYS A 38 2.58 4.82 11.76
N THR A 39 2.75 5.25 10.51
CA THR A 39 3.31 6.56 10.17
C THR A 39 2.40 7.72 10.58
N GLN A 40 1.06 7.53 10.51
CA GLN A 40 0.10 8.53 10.98
C GLN A 40 0.10 8.65 12.51
N LEU A 41 0.11 7.53 13.23
CA LEU A 41 0.22 7.54 14.70
C LEU A 41 1.54 8.13 15.17
N ALA A 42 2.66 7.78 14.51
CA ALA A 42 3.97 8.36 14.82
C ALA A 42 3.98 9.88 14.62
N THR A 43 3.41 10.37 13.51
CA THR A 43 3.34 11.81 13.22
C THR A 43 2.44 12.54 14.23
N LEU A 44 1.31 11.94 14.60
CA LEU A 44 0.38 12.50 15.58
C LEU A 44 1.01 12.57 16.97
N LEU A 45 1.67 11.50 17.42
CA LEU A 45 2.42 11.47 18.68
C LEU A 45 3.57 12.47 18.68
N LEU A 46 4.33 12.57 17.59
CA LEU A 46 5.42 13.52 17.47
C LEU A 46 4.90 14.97 17.50
N SER A 47 3.78 15.24 16.83
CA SER A 47 3.11 16.54 16.89
C SER A 47 2.63 16.88 18.30
N ALA A 48 2.02 15.92 18.99
CA ALA A 48 1.54 16.07 20.37
C ALA A 48 2.70 16.32 21.35
N GLN A 49 3.82 15.63 21.18
CA GLN A 49 4.99 15.74 22.06
C GLN A 49 5.82 17.02 21.80
N SER A 50 5.90 17.47 20.54
CA SER A 50 6.71 18.64 20.16
C SER A 50 6.01 19.97 20.45
N GLY A 51 4.67 19.98 20.58
CA GLY A 51 3.86 21.20 20.71
C GLY A 51 3.93 22.14 19.48
N LYS A 52 4.56 21.70 18.38
CA LYS A 52 4.84 22.49 17.18
C LYS A 52 4.36 21.76 15.92
N PRO A 53 3.04 21.72 15.66
CA PRO A 53 2.46 20.91 14.60
C PRO A 53 2.98 21.25 13.20
N LEU A 54 3.24 22.53 12.91
CA LEU A 54 3.76 22.99 11.62
C LEU A 54 5.16 22.42 11.31
N GLN A 55 6.03 22.31 12.31
CA GLN A 55 7.38 21.79 12.12
C GLN A 55 7.35 20.28 11.87
N VAL A 56 6.49 19.57 12.59
CA VAL A 56 6.27 18.13 12.40
C VAL A 56 5.67 17.84 11.03
N PHE A 57 4.71 18.67 10.58
CA PHE A 57 4.14 18.55 9.24
C PHE A 57 5.20 18.68 8.14
N ILE A 58 6.06 19.70 8.22
CA ILE A 58 7.13 19.91 7.23
C ILE A 58 8.14 18.75 7.27
N GLY A 59 8.56 18.32 8.46
CA GLY A 59 9.49 17.21 8.64
C GLY A 59 8.95 15.88 8.11
N ALA A 60 7.71 15.53 8.47
CA ALA A 60 7.04 14.32 7.99
C ALA A 60 6.82 14.36 6.47
N SER A 61 6.44 15.52 5.92
CA SER A 61 6.27 15.70 4.48
C SER A 61 7.59 15.52 3.73
N LEU A 62 8.69 16.10 4.22
CA LEU A 62 10.03 15.91 3.64
C LEU A 62 10.50 14.47 3.75
N ALA A 63 10.25 13.80 4.88
CA ALA A 63 10.59 12.39 5.06
C ALA A 63 9.82 11.51 4.06
N LEU A 64 8.52 11.77 3.87
CA LEU A 64 7.69 11.04 2.92
C LEU A 64 8.18 11.24 1.48
N ILE A 65 8.41 12.49 1.05
CA ILE A 65 8.91 12.80 -0.29
C ILE A 65 10.26 12.13 -0.53
N SER A 66 11.17 12.20 0.45
CA SER A 66 12.50 11.58 0.34
C SER A 66 12.41 10.05 0.24
N SER A 67 11.57 9.43 1.06
CA SER A 67 11.33 7.99 1.05
C SER A 67 10.74 7.55 -0.29
N SER A 68 9.70 8.23 -0.78
CA SER A 68 9.10 7.95 -2.09
C SER A 68 10.09 8.14 -3.22
N LEU A 69 10.93 9.19 -3.18
CA LEU A 69 11.95 9.43 -4.21
C LEU A 69 12.95 8.27 -4.27
N VAL A 70 13.46 7.83 -3.12
CA VAL A 70 14.35 6.66 -3.03
C VAL A 70 13.65 5.40 -3.55
N GLY A 71 12.39 5.17 -3.16
CA GLY A 71 11.59 4.05 -3.63
C GLY A 71 11.39 4.05 -5.15
N VAL A 72 11.09 5.19 -5.75
CA VAL A 72 10.91 5.33 -7.21
C VAL A 72 12.24 5.13 -7.94
N LEU A 73 13.36 5.68 -7.43
CA LEU A 73 14.67 5.50 -8.06
C LEU A 73 15.12 4.04 -8.02
N LEU A 74 14.98 3.38 -6.86
CA LEU A 74 15.29 1.96 -6.71
C LEU A 74 14.35 1.09 -7.55
N GLY A 75 13.05 1.37 -7.54
CA GLY A 75 12.06 0.65 -8.34
C GLY A 75 12.34 0.78 -9.84
N ARG A 76 12.70 1.98 -10.31
CA ARG A 76 13.07 2.22 -11.71
C ARG A 76 14.37 1.50 -12.08
N TRP A 77 15.37 1.51 -11.20
CA TRP A 77 16.60 0.77 -11.41
C TRP A 77 16.34 -0.74 -11.52
N LEU A 78 15.52 -1.28 -10.62
CA LEU A 78 15.15 -2.68 -10.60
C LEU A 78 14.31 -3.09 -11.83
N ALA A 79 13.40 -2.23 -12.27
CA ALA A 79 12.58 -2.41 -13.47
C ALA A 79 13.40 -2.45 -14.77
N ASN A 80 14.58 -1.82 -14.81
CA ASN A 80 15.47 -1.89 -15.96
C ASN A 80 16.27 -3.20 -16.03
N ILE A 81 16.43 -3.91 -14.90
CA ILE A 81 17.25 -5.12 -14.79
C ILE A 81 16.38 -6.38 -14.82
N LEU A 82 15.18 -6.33 -14.24
CA LEU A 82 14.29 -7.47 -14.07
C LEU A 82 13.05 -7.36 -14.96
N LYS A 83 12.60 -8.51 -15.48
CA LYS A 83 11.32 -8.61 -16.18
C LYS A 83 10.16 -8.29 -15.22
N PRO A 84 9.08 -7.63 -15.66
CA PRO A 84 7.95 -7.25 -14.80
C PRO A 84 7.37 -8.43 -14.00
N GLU A 85 7.23 -9.59 -14.63
CA GLU A 85 6.73 -10.83 -14.00
C GLU A 85 7.62 -11.30 -12.82
N SER A 86 8.93 -11.06 -12.90
CA SER A 86 9.86 -11.42 -11.84
C SER A 86 9.74 -10.48 -10.65
N ILE A 87 9.44 -9.19 -10.89
CA ILE A 87 9.26 -8.20 -9.83
C ILE A 87 7.98 -8.49 -9.04
N GLU A 88 6.88 -8.82 -9.72
CA GLU A 88 5.61 -9.16 -9.07
C GLU A 88 5.73 -10.42 -8.20
N LYS A 89 6.33 -11.50 -8.74
CA LYS A 89 6.58 -12.74 -7.99
C LYS A 89 7.51 -12.50 -6.79
N LEU A 90 8.56 -11.70 -6.98
CA LEU A 90 9.51 -11.38 -5.91
C LEU A 90 8.84 -10.56 -4.80
N ALA A 91 8.03 -9.56 -5.16
CA ALA A 91 7.29 -8.75 -4.19
C ALA A 91 6.32 -9.60 -3.38
N GLY A 92 5.55 -10.48 -4.03
CA GLY A 92 4.65 -11.42 -3.35
C GLY A 92 5.40 -12.39 -2.42
N MET A 93 6.52 -12.94 -2.88
CA MET A 93 7.34 -13.86 -2.07
C MET A 93 7.94 -13.15 -0.84
N LEU A 94 8.44 -11.93 -1.01
CA LEU A 94 8.94 -11.11 0.10
C LEU A 94 7.83 -10.79 1.09
N MET A 95 6.63 -10.42 0.62
CA MET A 95 5.48 -10.11 1.46
C MET A 95 5.08 -11.31 2.33
N VAL A 96 4.97 -12.51 1.73
CA VAL A 96 4.67 -13.75 2.45
C VAL A 96 5.78 -14.11 3.42
N GLY A 97 7.05 -13.98 3.01
CA GLY A 97 8.21 -14.27 3.86
C GLY A 97 8.28 -13.38 5.10
N ILE A 98 8.10 -12.07 4.93
CA ILE A 98 8.09 -11.10 6.04
C ILE A 98 6.88 -11.36 6.94
N GLY A 99 5.71 -11.65 6.38
CA GLY A 99 4.51 -11.99 7.14
C GLY A 99 4.68 -13.23 8.03
N LEU A 100 5.24 -14.31 7.46
CA LEU A 100 5.57 -15.53 8.20
C LEU A 100 6.60 -15.27 9.30
N TRP A 101 7.67 -14.53 8.99
CA TRP A 101 8.70 -14.18 9.96
C TRP A 101 8.14 -13.40 11.13
N LEU A 102 7.38 -12.32 10.87
CA LEU A 102 6.75 -11.51 11.91
C LEU A 102 5.73 -12.32 12.73
N GLY A 103 4.97 -13.20 12.08
CA GLY A 103 4.03 -14.09 12.74
C GLY A 103 4.73 -15.03 13.72
N ILE A 104 5.76 -15.75 13.25
CA ILE A 104 6.56 -16.66 14.08
C ILE A 104 7.25 -15.91 15.21
N GLN A 105 7.87 -14.76 14.93
CA GLN A 105 8.52 -13.93 15.93
C GLN A 105 7.54 -13.52 17.04
N THR A 106 6.32 -13.13 16.65
CA THR A 106 5.26 -12.76 17.60
C THR A 106 4.81 -13.97 18.41
N SER A 107 4.59 -15.14 17.78
CA SER A 107 4.21 -16.37 18.48
C SER A 107 5.26 -16.85 19.49
N ILE A 108 6.55 -16.81 19.12
CA ILE A 108 7.65 -17.17 20.04
C ILE A 108 7.72 -16.17 21.19
N SER A 109 7.59 -14.87 20.91
CA SER A 109 7.60 -13.83 21.95
C SER A 109 6.42 -13.96 22.92
N LEU A 110 5.29 -14.55 22.51
CA LEU A 110 4.13 -14.79 23.37
C LEU A 110 4.26 -16.06 24.22
N LEU A 111 4.98 -17.08 23.73
CA LEU A 111 5.24 -18.32 24.47
C LEU A 111 6.39 -18.20 25.48
N ASN A 112 7.30 -17.24 25.26
CA ASN A 112 8.48 -17.02 26.09
C ASN A 112 8.28 -15.90 27.14
N LYS A 113 7.03 -15.54 27.44
CA LYS A 113 6.63 -14.52 28.41
C LYS A 113 5.63 -15.12 29.40
#